data_AF-A0AAE4C7Y6-F1
#
_entry.id   AF-A0AAE4C7Y6-F1
#
_cell.length_a   1.000
_cell.length_b   1.000
_cell.length_c   1.000
_cell.angle_alpha   90.00
_cell.angle_beta   90.00
_cell.angle_gamma   90.00
#
_symmetry.space_group_name_H-M   'P 1'
#
loop_
_entity.id
_entity.type
_entity.pdbx_description
1 polymer ?
#
loop_
_entity_poly.entity_id
_entity_poly.type
_entity_poly.pdbx_seq_one_letter_code
_entity_poly.pdbx_strand_id
1 'polypeptide(L)'
;MLDSLPEPIEAAVEVRDAWRRRVAAETAGLEFLVQDLSRWAPGAVLRVAFLDGDTEAHAKVEEATRQITDVCGITLDFGRDPATGAYRRWTTKDTEYAAEIRVSFDQGGYWSLVGTDSTDATLADASSPIGGAPHQRSLNLSGFDGILPDDWAGTVRHEFLHALAFKHTHQNMRGPCADEFRWEDDEGYVPTKDPRGVFVADEAGRRPGVYTYLAGPPNRWTRAKVDFNLRTRESDETLAGPFDAKSVMLYQFEPFFYKTAPSPCAPAGNGIDLSEGDVRGLQVLYPRAAEPDLIKQASTALATLSGGLESATANPYRQRLVDVLSGLVEGRVP
;
A
#
# COMPACT_ATOMS: atom_id res chain seq x y z
N MET A 1 8.50 -10.72 8.23
CA MET A 1 8.81 -9.32 8.60
C MET A 1 7.57 -8.54 8.21
N LEU A 2 6.99 -7.74 9.11
CA LEU A 2 5.84 -6.92 8.71
C LEU A 2 6.28 -5.80 7.78
N ASP A 3 5.45 -5.51 6.78
CA ASP A 3 5.73 -4.49 5.77
C ASP A 3 5.74 -3.10 6.43
N SER A 4 6.67 -2.26 5.98
CA SER A 4 6.71 -0.87 6.41
C SER A 4 7.46 -0.04 5.40
N LEU A 5 6.89 1.12 5.09
CA LEU A 5 7.61 2.14 4.36
C LEU A 5 8.76 2.68 5.23
N PRO A 6 9.85 3.16 4.61
CA PRO A 6 10.90 3.88 5.33
C PRO A 6 10.32 5.10 6.08
N GLU A 7 10.87 5.42 7.26
CA GLU A 7 10.36 6.52 8.11
C GLU A 7 10.22 7.88 7.39
N PRO A 8 11.16 8.32 6.52
CA PRO A 8 11.00 9.59 5.81
C PRO A 8 9.78 9.61 4.88
N ILE A 9 9.43 8.47 4.30
CA ILE A 9 8.27 8.35 3.41
C ILE A 9 6.97 8.38 4.21
N GLU A 10 6.91 7.67 5.33
CA GLU A 10 5.75 7.71 6.22
C GLU A 10 5.44 9.13 6.72
N ALA A 11 6.48 9.87 7.10
CA ALA A 11 6.34 11.26 7.52
C ALA A 11 5.79 12.16 6.38
N ALA A 12 6.29 11.98 5.15
CA ALA A 12 5.80 12.73 4.00
C ALA A 12 4.34 12.38 3.65
N VAL A 13 3.98 11.10 3.72
CA VAL A 13 2.60 10.62 3.57
C VAL A 13 1.68 11.28 4.61
N GLU A 14 2.11 11.35 5.88
CA GLU A 14 1.32 11.99 6.95
C GLU A 14 1.11 13.50 6.71
N VAL A 15 2.15 14.21 6.27
CA VAL A 15 2.07 15.64 5.91
C VAL A 15 1.09 15.86 4.76
N ARG A 16 1.19 15.04 3.70
CA ARG A 16 0.27 15.11 2.56
C ARG A 16 -1.17 14.80 2.97
N ASP A 17 -1.40 13.75 3.73
CA ASP A 17 -2.74 13.35 4.16
C ASP A 17 -3.37 14.40 5.08
N ALA A 18 -2.57 15.04 5.95
CA ALA A 18 -3.03 16.18 6.75
C ALA A 18 -3.44 17.37 5.87
N TRP A 19 -2.66 17.67 4.82
CA TRP A 19 -3.02 18.70 3.85
C TRP A 19 -4.29 18.35 3.08
N ARG A 20 -4.44 17.11 2.59
CA ARG A 20 -5.63 16.64 1.87
C ARG A 20 -6.89 16.75 2.73
N ARG A 21 -6.84 16.32 4.00
CA ARG A 21 -7.96 16.45 4.95
C ARG A 21 -8.37 17.92 5.16
N ARG A 22 -7.40 18.82 5.26
CA ARG A 22 -7.65 20.25 5.39
C ARG A 22 -8.36 20.81 4.14
N VAL A 23 -7.87 20.47 2.94
CA VAL A 23 -8.50 20.93 1.68
C VAL A 23 -9.91 20.39 1.52
N ALA A 24 -10.15 19.11 1.84
CA ALA A 24 -11.49 18.53 1.85
C ALA A 24 -12.44 19.29 2.79
N ALA A 25 -12.00 19.59 4.01
CA ALA A 25 -12.82 20.31 4.99
C ALA A 25 -13.12 21.76 4.57
N GLU A 26 -12.22 22.39 3.79
CA GLU A 26 -12.35 23.78 3.34
C GLU A 26 -13.12 23.93 2.02
N THR A 27 -13.29 22.85 1.24
CA THR A 27 -13.83 22.91 -0.14
C THR A 27 -15.00 21.93 -0.35
N ALA A 28 -16.22 22.48 -0.42
CA ALA A 28 -17.42 21.71 -0.72
C ALA A 28 -17.32 20.95 -2.06
N GLY A 29 -17.52 19.63 -2.02
CA GLY A 29 -17.46 18.71 -3.15
C GLY A 29 -16.14 17.96 -3.30
N LEU A 30 -15.10 18.29 -2.53
CA LEU A 30 -13.83 17.54 -2.50
C LEU A 30 -13.78 16.46 -1.42
N GLU A 31 -14.76 16.42 -0.51
CA GLU A 31 -14.78 15.46 0.62
C GLU A 31 -14.80 14.00 0.14
N PHE A 32 -15.51 13.72 -0.95
CA PHE A 32 -15.57 12.39 -1.56
C PHE A 32 -14.33 12.07 -2.41
N LEU A 33 -13.74 13.09 -3.05
CA LEU A 33 -12.62 12.90 -3.98
C LEU A 33 -11.30 12.63 -3.26
N VAL A 34 -11.06 13.21 -2.07
CA VAL A 34 -9.83 12.94 -1.32
C VAL A 34 -9.61 11.44 -1.05
N GLN A 35 -10.69 10.67 -0.94
CA GLN A 35 -10.68 9.21 -0.81
C GLN A 35 -10.22 8.53 -2.12
N ASP A 36 -10.62 9.08 -3.27
CA ASP A 36 -10.35 8.57 -4.61
C ASP A 36 -9.03 9.06 -5.23
N LEU A 37 -8.38 10.08 -4.66
CA LEU A 37 -7.16 10.66 -5.24
C LEU A 37 -5.98 9.69 -5.27
N SER A 38 -5.97 8.71 -4.38
CA SER A 38 -4.90 7.69 -4.35
C SER A 38 -5.13 6.59 -5.38
N ARG A 39 -6.34 6.37 -5.92
CA ARG A 39 -6.55 5.33 -6.94
C ARG A 39 -6.23 5.82 -8.35
N TRP A 40 -5.77 4.89 -9.19
CA TRP A 40 -5.69 5.07 -10.64
C TRP A 40 -7.08 5.25 -11.28
N ALA A 41 -7.11 5.77 -12.51
CA ALA A 41 -8.34 5.80 -13.28
C ALA A 41 -8.85 4.37 -13.57
N PRO A 42 -10.15 4.07 -13.43
CA PRO A 42 -10.72 2.81 -13.90
C PRO A 42 -10.42 2.58 -15.38
N GLY A 43 -10.03 1.36 -15.75
CA GLY A 43 -9.61 1.06 -17.13
C GLY A 43 -8.14 1.40 -17.45
N ALA A 44 -7.38 1.96 -16.51
CA ALA A 44 -5.99 2.34 -16.75
C ALA A 44 -5.11 1.14 -17.11
N VAL A 45 -4.19 1.40 -18.04
CA VAL A 45 -3.04 0.54 -18.34
C VAL A 45 -1.84 1.12 -17.60
N LEU A 46 -1.42 0.45 -16.53
CA LEU A 46 -0.27 0.86 -15.73
C LEU A 46 0.97 0.15 -16.23
N ARG A 47 1.99 0.92 -16.60
CA ARG A 47 3.29 0.37 -16.95
C ARG A 47 3.99 -0.06 -15.67
N VAL A 48 4.58 -1.25 -15.71
CA VAL A 48 5.47 -1.78 -14.69
C VAL A 48 6.88 -1.88 -15.28
N ALA A 49 7.90 -1.51 -14.53
CA ALA A 49 9.30 -1.69 -14.89
C ALA A 49 10.13 -2.18 -13.71
N PHE A 50 11.23 -2.88 -14.00
CA PHE A 50 12.13 -3.45 -13.00
C PHE A 50 13.51 -2.78 -13.01
N LEU A 51 14.08 -2.54 -11.82
CA LEU A 51 15.41 -1.96 -11.65
C LEU A 51 16.52 -3.01 -11.80
N ASP A 52 16.28 -4.17 -11.20
CA ASP A 52 17.20 -5.30 -10.93
C ASP A 52 16.45 -6.63 -11.17
N GLY A 53 17.03 -7.76 -10.78
CA GLY A 53 16.52 -9.10 -11.07
C GLY A 53 16.62 -9.53 -12.54
N ASP A 54 16.51 -10.84 -12.77
CA ASP A 54 16.54 -11.43 -14.11
C ASP A 54 15.13 -11.63 -14.70
N THR A 55 15.08 -12.09 -15.96
CA THR A 55 13.83 -12.34 -16.68
C THR A 55 12.94 -13.36 -15.98
N GLU A 56 13.52 -14.33 -15.26
CA GLU A 56 12.74 -15.33 -14.54
C GLU A 56 12.04 -14.70 -13.32
N ALA A 57 12.75 -13.89 -12.55
CA ALA A 57 12.18 -13.13 -11.44
C ALA A 57 11.04 -12.22 -11.90
N HIS A 58 11.22 -11.49 -13.00
CA HIS A 58 10.17 -10.62 -13.56
C HIS A 58 8.94 -11.40 -14.02
N ALA A 59 9.15 -12.56 -14.65
CA ALA A 59 8.06 -13.42 -15.10
C ALA A 59 7.23 -13.96 -13.93
N LYS A 60 7.88 -14.29 -12.81
CA LYS A 60 7.18 -14.72 -11.59
C LYS A 60 6.34 -13.60 -10.99
N VAL A 61 6.86 -12.37 -10.95
CA VAL A 61 6.08 -11.19 -10.52
C VAL A 61 4.87 -10.98 -11.44
N GLU A 62 5.05 -10.97 -12.76
CA GLU A 62 3.95 -10.86 -13.72
C GLU A 62 2.89 -11.97 -13.49
N GLU A 63 3.33 -13.22 -13.35
CA GLU A 63 2.44 -14.36 -13.12
C GLU A 63 1.62 -14.22 -11.83
N ALA A 64 2.25 -13.83 -10.72
CA ALA A 64 1.56 -13.65 -9.45
C ALA A 64 0.45 -12.59 -9.54
N THR A 65 0.66 -11.51 -10.31
CA THR A 65 -0.31 -10.42 -10.45
C THR A 65 -1.54 -10.74 -11.30
N ARG A 66 -1.56 -11.86 -12.04
CA ARG A 66 -2.71 -12.21 -12.91
C ARG A 66 -4.03 -12.31 -12.16
N GLN A 67 -4.03 -12.83 -10.93
CA GLN A 67 -5.25 -12.89 -10.09
C GLN A 67 -5.89 -11.51 -9.88
N ILE A 68 -5.09 -10.43 -9.88
CA ILE A 68 -5.57 -9.05 -9.74
C ILE A 68 -6.18 -8.56 -11.05
N THR A 69 -5.45 -8.67 -12.16
CA THR A 69 -5.90 -8.15 -13.47
C THR A 69 -7.08 -8.96 -14.05
N ASP A 70 -7.20 -10.24 -13.69
CA ASP A 70 -8.27 -11.11 -14.16
C ASP A 70 -9.65 -10.75 -13.59
N VAL A 71 -9.70 -9.98 -12.50
CA VAL A 71 -10.96 -9.68 -11.80
C VAL A 71 -11.37 -8.22 -11.83
N CYS A 72 -10.51 -7.31 -12.29
CA CYS A 72 -10.79 -5.87 -12.29
C CYS A 72 -10.61 -5.23 -13.68
N GLY A 73 -10.75 -3.90 -13.74
CA GLY A 73 -10.59 -3.08 -14.93
C GLY A 73 -9.18 -2.52 -15.15
N ILE A 74 -8.21 -2.81 -14.27
CA ILE A 74 -6.81 -2.38 -14.46
C ILE A 74 -6.04 -3.39 -15.28
N THR A 75 -5.19 -2.89 -16.17
CA THR A 75 -4.17 -3.68 -16.87
C THR A 75 -2.80 -3.35 -16.32
N LEU A 76 -1.99 -4.35 -15.99
CA LEU A 76 -0.58 -4.20 -15.68
C LEU A 76 0.23 -4.58 -16.93
N ASP A 77 0.82 -3.58 -17.58
CA ASP A 77 1.68 -3.79 -18.73
C ASP A 77 3.14 -3.86 -18.27
N PHE A 78 3.73 -5.05 -18.26
CA PHE A 78 5.14 -5.26 -17.88
C PHE A 78 6.13 -4.99 -19.03
N GLY A 79 5.65 -4.63 -20.22
CA GLY A 79 6.47 -4.37 -21.40
C GLY A 79 7.32 -5.56 -21.82
N ARG A 80 6.78 -6.78 -21.68
CA ARG A 80 7.49 -8.01 -22.05
C ARG A 80 7.66 -8.10 -23.56
N ASP A 81 8.90 -8.17 -24.03
CA ASP A 81 9.23 -8.42 -25.42
C ASP A 81 8.99 -9.90 -25.77
N PRO A 82 8.10 -10.23 -26.72
CA PRO A 82 7.81 -11.62 -27.07
C PRO A 82 8.97 -12.33 -27.77
N ALA A 83 9.93 -11.61 -28.37
CA ALA A 83 11.06 -12.20 -29.07
C ALA A 83 12.19 -12.56 -28.12
N THR A 84 12.46 -11.72 -27.12
CA THR A 84 13.59 -11.89 -26.19
C THR A 84 13.17 -12.38 -24.81
N GLY A 85 11.88 -12.25 -24.47
CA GLY A 85 11.36 -12.46 -23.13
C GLY A 85 11.70 -11.33 -22.14
N ALA A 86 12.48 -10.33 -22.55
CA ALA A 86 12.93 -9.24 -21.70
C ALA A 86 11.77 -8.35 -21.25
N TYR A 87 11.86 -7.81 -20.04
CA TYR A 87 10.86 -6.93 -19.45
C TYR A 87 11.28 -5.47 -19.49
N ARG A 88 10.33 -4.55 -19.31
CA ARG A 88 10.62 -3.12 -19.21
C ARG A 88 11.56 -2.84 -18.04
N ARG A 89 12.55 -1.99 -18.28
CA ARG A 89 13.56 -1.59 -17.31
C ARG A 89 13.44 -0.10 -16.99
N TRP A 90 13.85 0.26 -15.79
CA TRP A 90 14.06 1.64 -15.37
C TRP A 90 15.41 1.75 -14.66
N THR A 91 15.93 2.97 -14.48
CA THR A 91 17.21 3.20 -13.80
C THR A 91 17.13 4.35 -12.80
N THR A 92 18.04 4.36 -11.82
CA THR A 92 18.20 5.48 -10.87
C THR A 92 18.74 6.77 -11.51
N LYS A 93 18.86 6.82 -12.83
CA LYS A 93 19.24 8.02 -13.61
C LYS A 93 18.10 8.54 -14.48
N ASP A 94 16.95 7.88 -14.48
CA ASP A 94 15.83 8.25 -15.33
C ASP A 94 15.29 9.62 -14.92
N THR A 95 15.11 10.51 -15.88
CA THR A 95 14.48 11.83 -15.68
C THR A 95 13.02 11.85 -16.15
N GLU A 96 12.58 10.77 -16.79
CA GLU A 96 11.22 10.56 -17.29
C GLU A 96 10.73 9.19 -16.82
N TYR A 97 9.42 9.05 -16.58
CA TYR A 97 8.85 7.80 -16.11
C TYR A 97 8.93 6.70 -17.18
N ALA A 98 9.81 5.73 -16.97
CA ALA A 98 9.77 4.46 -17.67
C ALA A 98 8.45 3.72 -17.37
N ALA A 99 7.96 3.82 -16.13
CA ALA A 99 6.76 3.16 -15.65
C ALA A 99 6.12 3.89 -14.46
N GLU A 100 4.80 3.74 -14.32
CA GLU A 100 4.07 4.19 -13.14
C GLU A 100 4.50 3.40 -11.91
N ILE A 101 4.64 2.07 -12.03
CA ILE A 101 5.09 1.18 -10.96
C ILE A 101 6.55 0.76 -11.24
N ARG A 102 7.46 1.14 -10.33
CA ARG A 102 8.90 0.95 -10.47
C ARG A 102 9.39 0.00 -9.37
N VAL A 103 9.54 -1.26 -9.77
CA VAL A 103 9.85 -2.40 -8.90
C VAL A 103 11.36 -2.53 -8.72
N SER A 104 11.78 -2.86 -7.49
CA SER A 104 13.13 -3.30 -7.15
C SER A 104 13.13 -4.55 -6.26
N PHE A 105 14.28 -5.20 -6.16
CA PHE A 105 14.57 -6.28 -5.21
C PHE A 105 15.69 -5.90 -4.22
N ASP A 106 16.36 -4.76 -4.43
CA ASP A 106 17.56 -4.33 -3.71
C ASP A 106 17.34 -3.57 -2.39
N GLN A 107 16.10 -3.29 -1.97
CA GLN A 107 15.83 -2.71 -0.64
C GLN A 107 15.46 -3.79 0.38
N GLY A 108 15.55 -3.46 1.66
CA GLY A 108 15.07 -4.33 2.74
C GLY A 108 13.54 -4.32 2.84
N GLY A 109 12.97 -5.50 3.06
CA GLY A 109 11.53 -5.69 3.28
C GLY A 109 10.68 -5.65 2.00
N TYR A 110 9.39 -5.90 2.17
CA TYR A 110 8.38 -5.79 1.13
C TYR A 110 7.55 -4.54 1.43
N TRP A 111 7.29 -3.73 0.41
CA TRP A 111 6.45 -2.54 0.52
C TRP A 111 6.13 -1.97 -0.87
N SER A 112 5.04 -1.22 -0.94
CA SER A 112 4.68 -0.39 -2.08
C SER A 112 4.17 0.98 -1.62
N LEU A 113 4.44 2.01 -2.42
CA LEU A 113 3.67 3.25 -2.37
C LEU A 113 2.22 2.96 -2.76
N VAL A 114 1.29 3.73 -2.20
CA VAL A 114 -0.15 3.47 -2.31
C VAL A 114 -0.73 4.16 -3.54
N GLY A 115 -1.03 3.38 -4.58
CA GLY A 115 -1.69 3.90 -5.79
C GLY A 115 -0.89 5.00 -6.50
N THR A 116 -1.53 6.13 -6.79
CA THR A 116 -0.95 7.28 -7.51
C THR A 116 0.21 7.96 -6.77
N ASP A 117 0.47 7.60 -5.52
CA ASP A 117 1.69 7.95 -4.78
C ASP A 117 2.95 7.50 -5.53
N SER A 118 2.82 6.42 -6.30
CA SER A 118 3.86 5.90 -7.17
C SER A 118 4.36 6.89 -8.23
N THR A 119 3.59 7.94 -8.56
CA THR A 119 4.01 9.03 -9.47
C THR A 119 3.99 10.41 -8.80
N ASP A 120 3.92 10.46 -7.46
CA ASP A 120 3.96 11.71 -6.69
C ASP A 120 5.38 12.05 -6.24
N ALA A 121 6.08 12.85 -7.05
CA ALA A 121 7.44 13.32 -6.75
C ALA A 121 7.53 14.22 -5.50
N THR A 122 6.41 14.60 -4.88
CA THR A 122 6.39 15.39 -3.63
C THR A 122 6.56 14.54 -2.37
N LEU A 123 6.43 13.21 -2.49
CA LEU A 123 6.45 12.29 -1.35
C LEU A 123 7.83 12.02 -0.75
N ALA A 124 8.89 12.35 -1.47
CA ALA A 124 10.24 12.09 -1.00
C ALA A 124 11.19 13.16 -1.50
N ASP A 125 12.22 13.43 -0.71
CA ASP A 125 13.34 14.23 -1.19
C ASP A 125 13.97 13.57 -2.42
N ALA A 126 14.46 14.39 -3.37
CA ALA A 126 15.04 13.89 -4.62
C ALA A 126 16.26 12.96 -4.39
N SER A 127 16.96 13.09 -3.27
CA SER A 127 18.07 12.21 -2.88
C SER A 127 17.63 10.87 -2.29
N SER A 128 16.35 10.73 -1.92
CA SER A 128 15.81 9.46 -1.44
C SER A 128 15.84 8.42 -2.57
N PRO A 129 16.25 7.16 -2.31
CA PRO A 129 16.18 6.08 -3.29
C PRO A 129 14.74 5.57 -3.53
N ILE A 130 13.79 6.01 -2.69
CA ILE A 130 12.40 5.57 -2.61
C ILE A 130 11.51 6.80 -2.69
N GLY A 131 10.43 6.73 -3.46
CA GLY A 131 9.53 7.85 -3.69
C GLY A 131 8.87 7.82 -5.06
N GLY A 132 8.06 8.83 -5.33
CA GLY A 132 7.25 8.90 -6.53
C GLY A 132 7.97 9.42 -7.77
N ALA A 133 9.23 9.88 -7.69
CA ALA A 133 9.96 10.42 -8.84
C ALA A 133 10.47 9.32 -9.81
N PRO A 134 10.80 9.65 -11.08
CA PRO A 134 11.19 8.66 -12.09
C PRO A 134 12.39 7.78 -11.73
N HIS A 135 13.36 8.34 -11.01
CA HIS A 135 14.58 7.65 -10.57
C HIS A 135 14.45 6.94 -9.21
N GLN A 136 13.25 6.90 -8.63
CA GLN A 136 12.98 6.36 -7.31
C GLN A 136 12.13 5.09 -7.37
N ARG A 137 12.37 4.18 -6.43
CA ARG A 137 11.56 2.96 -6.26
C ARG A 137 10.20 3.32 -5.70
N SER A 138 9.16 2.75 -6.29
CA SER A 138 7.81 2.85 -5.74
C SER A 138 7.30 1.53 -5.18
N LEU A 139 7.95 0.41 -5.47
CA LEU A 139 7.64 -0.91 -4.92
C LEU A 139 8.92 -1.72 -4.75
N ASN A 140 9.07 -2.45 -3.64
CA ASN A 140 10.20 -3.33 -3.41
C ASN A 140 9.76 -4.74 -2.96
N LEU A 141 10.43 -5.76 -3.51
CA LEU A 141 10.18 -7.17 -3.24
C LEU A 141 11.47 -7.88 -2.76
N SER A 142 12.03 -7.48 -1.62
CA SER A 142 13.37 -7.88 -1.17
C SER A 142 13.71 -9.36 -1.39
N GLY A 143 14.74 -9.64 -2.21
CA GLY A 143 15.25 -11.00 -2.43
C GLY A 143 14.39 -11.92 -3.31
N PHE A 144 13.32 -11.41 -3.95
CA PHE A 144 12.51 -12.20 -4.89
C PHE A 144 13.17 -12.39 -6.27
N ASP A 145 14.39 -11.89 -6.45
CA ASP A 145 15.32 -12.24 -7.52
C ASP A 145 16.19 -13.47 -7.20
N GLY A 146 15.94 -14.14 -6.08
CA GLY A 146 16.66 -15.35 -5.64
C GLY A 146 15.74 -16.52 -5.28
N ILE A 147 15.99 -17.12 -4.11
CA ILE A 147 15.19 -18.24 -3.59
C ILE A 147 13.89 -17.70 -3.01
N LEU A 148 12.76 -18.17 -3.54
CA LEU A 148 11.44 -17.74 -3.13
C LEU A 148 10.91 -18.56 -1.93
N PRO A 149 10.40 -17.90 -0.88
CA PRO A 149 9.62 -18.54 0.17
C PRO A 149 8.31 -19.16 -0.37
N ASP A 150 7.68 -20.08 0.37
CA ASP A 150 6.44 -20.75 -0.08
C ASP A 150 5.26 -19.77 -0.31
N ASP A 151 5.24 -18.65 0.41
CA ASP A 151 4.19 -17.62 0.39
C ASP A 151 4.51 -16.43 -0.54
N TRP A 152 5.60 -16.49 -1.31
CA TRP A 152 6.11 -15.37 -2.12
C TRP A 152 5.04 -14.71 -3.02
N ALA A 153 4.16 -15.51 -3.63
CA ALA A 153 3.14 -15.02 -4.54
C ALA A 153 2.06 -14.20 -3.81
N GLY A 154 1.79 -14.54 -2.55
CA GLY A 154 0.92 -13.76 -1.67
C GLY A 154 1.52 -12.38 -1.38
N THR A 155 2.81 -12.32 -1.04
CA THR A 155 3.52 -11.05 -0.84
C THR A 155 3.52 -10.19 -2.11
N VAL A 156 3.78 -10.76 -3.30
CA VAL A 156 3.68 -9.99 -4.54
C VAL A 156 2.28 -9.41 -4.72
N ARG A 157 1.23 -10.21 -4.51
CA ARG A 157 -0.16 -9.73 -4.63
C ARG A 157 -0.47 -8.65 -3.60
N HIS A 158 0.00 -8.79 -2.38
CA HIS A 158 -0.14 -7.80 -1.32
C HIS A 158 0.43 -6.45 -1.74
N GLU A 159 1.68 -6.42 -2.21
CA GLU A 159 2.34 -5.18 -2.60
C GLU A 159 1.72 -4.57 -3.86
N PHE A 160 1.28 -5.39 -4.82
CA PHE A 160 0.57 -4.87 -5.99
C PHE A 160 -0.84 -4.36 -5.65
N LEU A 161 -1.53 -4.91 -4.65
CA LEU A 161 -2.78 -4.33 -4.15
C LEU A 161 -2.54 -2.96 -3.52
N HIS A 162 -1.45 -2.76 -2.77
CA HIS A 162 -1.03 -1.42 -2.34
C HIS A 162 -0.76 -0.48 -3.52
N ALA A 163 -0.02 -0.94 -4.55
CA ALA A 163 0.18 -0.18 -5.78
C ALA A 163 -1.13 0.15 -6.51
N LEU A 164 -2.24 -0.52 -6.18
CA LEU A 164 -3.60 -0.26 -6.63
C LEU A 164 -4.49 0.40 -5.55
N ALA A 165 -3.87 1.14 -4.63
CA ALA A 165 -4.50 1.93 -3.58
C ALA A 165 -5.23 1.16 -2.47
N PHE A 166 -5.03 -0.16 -2.35
CA PHE A 166 -5.50 -0.89 -1.17
C PHE A 166 -4.70 -0.48 0.05
N LYS A 167 -5.40 -0.30 1.17
CA LYS A 167 -4.80 -0.19 2.51
C LYS A 167 -4.88 -1.56 3.19
N HIS A 168 -4.07 -1.78 4.22
CA HIS A 168 -4.09 -3.06 4.92
C HIS A 168 -5.46 -3.35 5.53
N THR A 169 -5.91 -4.61 5.48
CA THR A 169 -7.19 -5.04 6.05
C THR A 169 -7.23 -4.87 7.57
N HIS A 170 -6.07 -4.91 8.25
CA HIS A 170 -6.02 -4.61 9.68
C HIS A 170 -6.30 -3.13 9.99
N GLN A 171 -6.02 -2.21 9.07
CA GLN A 171 -6.40 -0.79 9.23
C GLN A 171 -7.92 -0.58 9.10
N ASN A 172 -8.65 -1.60 8.65
CA ASN A 172 -10.11 -1.69 8.68
C ASN A 172 -10.64 -2.50 9.86
N MET A 173 -9.82 -2.79 10.88
CA MET A 173 -10.26 -3.40 12.14
C MET A 173 -11.01 -2.38 12.99
N ARG A 174 -12.13 -1.86 12.47
CA ARG A 174 -13.12 -1.12 13.24
C ARG A 174 -13.95 -2.10 14.07
N GLY A 175 -14.44 -1.63 15.21
CA GLY A 175 -15.27 -2.45 16.10
C GLY A 175 -14.48 -3.57 16.79
N PRO A 176 -15.02 -4.80 16.86
CA PRO A 176 -14.52 -5.83 17.79
C PRO A 176 -13.07 -6.24 17.56
N CYS A 177 -12.53 -6.06 16.35
CA CYS A 177 -11.16 -6.49 16.04
C CYS A 177 -10.05 -5.58 16.58
N ALA A 178 -10.28 -4.26 16.74
CA ALA A 178 -9.30 -3.39 17.41
C ALA A 178 -9.09 -3.81 18.87
N ASP A 179 -10.17 -4.23 19.51
CA ASP A 179 -10.19 -4.69 20.90
C ASP A 179 -9.67 -6.12 21.06
N GLU A 180 -9.49 -6.89 19.99
CA GLU A 180 -8.95 -8.25 20.07
C GLU A 180 -7.42 -8.31 20.22
N PHE A 181 -6.69 -7.22 19.97
CA PHE A 181 -5.22 -7.22 20.10
C PHE A 181 -4.72 -7.04 21.55
N ARG A 182 -3.67 -7.79 21.88
CA ARG A 182 -2.83 -7.65 23.09
C ARG A 182 -1.70 -6.65 22.83
N TRP A 183 -2.05 -5.36 22.83
CA TRP A 183 -1.07 -4.28 22.60
C TRP A 183 0.06 -4.27 23.63
N GLU A 184 -0.29 -4.37 24.90
CA GLU A 184 0.63 -4.39 26.04
C GLU A 184 0.98 -5.82 26.46
N ASP A 185 2.09 -5.94 27.20
CA ASP A 185 2.53 -7.21 27.79
C ASP A 185 1.51 -7.77 28.80
N ASP A 186 1.54 -9.08 29.04
CA ASP A 186 0.81 -9.66 30.18
C ASP A 186 1.30 -9.01 31.49
N GLU A 187 0.39 -8.81 32.45
CA GLU A 187 0.71 -8.12 33.70
C GLU A 187 1.89 -8.81 34.44
N GLY A 188 2.95 -8.03 34.69
CA GLY A 188 4.15 -8.51 35.37
C GLY A 188 5.12 -9.31 34.49
N TYR A 189 4.88 -9.40 33.17
CA TYR A 189 5.81 -10.03 32.23
C TYR A 189 7.24 -9.51 32.38
N VAL A 190 8.19 -10.44 32.40
CA VAL A 190 9.62 -10.12 32.41
C VAL A 190 10.18 -10.30 30.99
N PRO A 191 10.75 -9.25 30.37
CA PRO A 191 11.27 -9.32 29.00
C PRO A 191 12.25 -10.48 28.81
N THR A 192 11.79 -11.52 28.10
CA THR A 192 12.52 -12.77 27.87
C THR A 192 12.71 -12.96 26.37
N LYS A 193 13.89 -13.43 25.95
CA LYS A 193 14.23 -13.59 24.52
C LYS A 193 14.73 -14.99 24.22
N ASP A 194 14.41 -15.50 23.04
CA ASP A 194 14.99 -16.72 22.49
C ASP A 194 16.44 -16.49 22.00
N PRO A 195 17.19 -17.53 21.61
CA PRO A 195 18.56 -17.38 21.09
C PRO A 195 18.69 -16.51 19.84
N ARG A 196 17.60 -16.24 19.12
CA ARG A 196 17.55 -15.37 17.94
C ARG A 196 17.26 -13.91 18.33
N GLY A 197 17.04 -13.63 19.62
CA GLY A 197 16.74 -12.32 20.16
C GLY A 197 15.26 -11.92 20.07
N VAL A 198 14.38 -12.85 19.69
CA VAL A 198 12.92 -12.62 19.59
C VAL A 198 12.30 -12.71 20.98
N PHE A 199 11.39 -11.80 21.32
CA PHE A 199 10.71 -11.85 22.63
C PHE A 199 9.74 -13.03 22.71
N VAL A 200 9.78 -13.76 23.82
CA VAL A 200 9.00 -14.99 24.06
C VAL A 200 8.39 -14.98 25.46
N ALA A 201 7.53 -15.95 25.76
CA ALA A 201 6.97 -16.08 27.11
C ALA A 201 8.08 -16.24 28.17
N ASP A 202 7.86 -15.65 29.35
CA ASP A 202 8.77 -15.80 30.49
C ASP A 202 8.57 -17.14 31.22
N GLU A 203 9.36 -17.39 32.28
CA GLU A 203 9.29 -18.64 33.06
C GLU A 203 7.91 -18.90 33.69
N ALA A 204 7.12 -17.85 33.93
CA ALA A 204 5.75 -17.95 34.45
C ALA A 204 4.69 -18.09 33.34
N GLY A 205 5.11 -18.17 32.08
CA GLY A 205 4.23 -18.26 30.92
C GLY A 205 3.57 -16.95 30.52
N ARG A 206 3.98 -15.82 31.09
CA ARG A 206 3.49 -14.47 30.71
C ARG A 206 4.13 -14.08 29.40
N ARG A 207 3.36 -13.43 28.52
CA ARG A 207 3.76 -13.20 27.12
C ARG A 207 4.00 -11.72 26.84
N PRO A 208 4.92 -11.38 25.93
CA PRO A 208 5.00 -10.04 25.39
C PRO A 208 3.68 -9.66 24.68
N GLY A 209 3.40 -8.37 24.66
CA GLY A 209 2.41 -7.73 23.81
C GLY A 209 3.01 -7.33 22.48
N VAL A 210 2.17 -6.80 21.60
CA VAL A 210 2.54 -6.36 20.25
C VAL A 210 3.71 -5.37 20.29
N TYR A 211 3.69 -4.39 21.18
CA TYR A 211 4.76 -3.38 21.26
C TYR A 211 6.12 -3.97 21.60
N THR A 212 6.19 -4.79 22.64
CA THR A 212 7.44 -5.42 23.06
C THR A 212 7.96 -6.37 22.00
N TYR A 213 7.08 -7.19 21.42
CA TYR A 213 7.48 -8.14 20.38
C TYR A 213 8.07 -7.43 19.16
N LEU A 214 7.40 -6.40 18.63
CA LEU A 214 7.85 -5.70 17.42
C LEU A 214 9.04 -4.77 17.66
N ALA A 215 9.38 -4.43 18.90
CA ALA A 215 10.64 -3.79 19.24
C ALA A 215 11.85 -4.75 19.10
N GLY A 216 11.61 -6.06 19.00
CA GLY A 216 12.62 -7.07 18.70
C GLY A 216 12.93 -7.20 17.20
N PRO A 217 13.97 -7.97 16.83
CA PRO A 217 14.21 -8.32 15.42
C PRO A 217 13.06 -9.16 14.83
N PRO A 218 12.83 -9.09 13.51
CA PRO A 218 13.55 -8.28 12.54
C PRO A 218 13.08 -6.81 12.46
N ASN A 219 11.90 -6.49 13.01
CA ASN A 219 11.25 -5.20 12.80
C ASN A 219 11.93 -4.03 13.54
N ARG A 220 12.27 -4.21 14.83
CA ARG A 220 12.87 -3.17 15.69
C ARG A 220 12.07 -1.86 15.71
N TRP A 221 10.74 -1.96 15.67
CA TRP A 221 9.86 -0.80 15.59
C TRP A 221 9.70 -0.12 16.95
N THR A 222 9.69 1.21 16.92
CA THR A 222 9.28 2.00 18.08
C THR A 222 7.78 1.89 18.31
N ARG A 223 7.31 2.23 19.51
CA ARG A 223 5.87 2.25 19.82
C ARG A 223 5.09 3.14 18.83
N ALA A 224 5.64 4.31 18.48
CA ALA A 224 5.04 5.22 17.52
C ALA A 224 4.93 4.61 16.11
N LYS A 225 5.96 3.87 15.67
CA LYS A 225 5.94 3.13 14.40
C LYS A 225 4.89 2.01 14.42
N VAL A 226 4.77 1.28 15.53
CA VAL A 226 3.71 0.28 15.71
C VAL A 226 2.33 0.95 15.66
N ASP A 227 2.15 2.09 16.32
CA ASP A 227 0.89 2.83 16.29
C ASP A 227 0.54 3.31 14.89
N PHE A 228 1.53 3.86 14.17
CA PHE A 228 1.34 4.34 12.80
C PHE A 228 0.94 3.20 11.84
N ASN A 229 1.64 2.06 11.92
CA ASN A 229 1.43 0.95 10.98
C ASN A 229 0.25 0.05 11.35
N LEU A 230 0.02 -0.20 12.64
CA LEU A 230 -0.92 -1.23 13.10
C LEU A 230 -2.18 -0.70 13.76
N ARG A 231 -2.18 0.49 14.37
CA ARG A 231 -3.42 0.99 14.96
C ARG A 231 -4.35 1.51 13.89
N THR A 232 -5.63 1.15 14.03
CA THR A 232 -6.73 1.77 13.31
C THR A 232 -6.72 3.27 13.60
N ARG A 233 -6.33 4.09 12.63
CA ARG A 233 -6.67 5.50 12.63
C ARG A 233 -8.12 5.56 12.16
N GLU A 234 -9.03 5.99 13.04
CA GLU A 234 -10.39 6.33 12.62
C GLU A 234 -10.27 7.36 11.51
N SER A 235 -10.48 6.90 10.29
CA SER A 235 -10.81 7.74 9.17
C SER A 235 -12.20 7.32 8.80
N ASP A 236 -13.14 8.25 8.64
CA ASP A 236 -14.48 7.96 8.10
C ASP A 236 -14.42 7.54 6.61
N GLU A 237 -13.23 7.23 6.12
CA GLU A 237 -12.88 7.03 4.73
C GLU A 237 -13.33 5.64 4.27
N THR A 238 -14.20 5.66 3.28
CA THR A 238 -15.29 4.71 3.08
C THR A 238 -15.09 4.05 1.72
N LEU A 239 -14.48 2.86 1.73
CA LEU A 239 -14.47 1.92 0.59
C LEU A 239 -14.06 0.50 1.00
N ALA A 240 -13.53 0.35 2.22
CA ALA A 240 -13.34 -0.95 2.85
C ALA A 240 -14.71 -1.61 3.05
N GLY A 241 -14.91 -2.75 2.39
CA GLY A 241 -16.00 -3.66 2.72
C GLY A 241 -15.93 -4.16 4.17
N PRO A 242 -16.78 -5.12 4.56
CA PRO A 242 -16.65 -5.76 5.86
C PRO A 242 -15.24 -6.35 6.02
N PHE A 243 -14.75 -6.42 7.26
CA PHE A 243 -13.47 -7.08 7.57
C PHE A 243 -13.42 -8.48 6.94
N ASP A 244 -12.34 -8.77 6.21
CA ASP A 244 -12.12 -10.07 5.56
C ASP A 244 -10.90 -10.76 6.18
N ALA A 245 -11.16 -11.74 7.05
CA ALA A 245 -10.12 -12.55 7.69
C ALA A 245 -9.29 -13.38 6.71
N LYS A 246 -9.73 -13.56 5.47
CA LYS A 246 -9.03 -14.33 4.43
C LYS A 246 -8.22 -13.46 3.49
N SER A 247 -8.34 -12.13 3.61
CA SER A 247 -7.69 -11.17 2.72
C SER A 247 -6.18 -11.34 2.71
N VAL A 248 -5.58 -11.30 1.52
CA VAL A 248 -4.12 -11.26 1.38
C VAL A 248 -3.54 -9.97 1.96
N MET A 249 -4.37 -8.91 2.10
CA MET A 249 -4.02 -7.64 2.73
C MET A 249 -4.08 -7.66 4.26
N LEU A 250 -4.40 -8.80 4.88
CA LEU A 250 -4.39 -8.96 6.33
C LEU A 250 -3.01 -9.42 6.81
N TYR A 251 -2.39 -8.62 7.68
CA TYR A 251 -1.15 -9.02 8.34
C TYR A 251 -1.31 -10.30 9.13
N GLN A 252 -0.34 -11.20 8.93
CA GLN A 252 -0.21 -12.41 9.73
C GLN A 252 0.52 -12.10 11.02
N PHE A 253 -0.22 -12.16 12.12
CA PHE A 253 0.30 -12.00 13.45
C PHE A 253 0.39 -13.33 14.18
N GLU A 254 1.34 -13.43 15.11
CA GLU A 254 1.44 -14.60 15.99
C GLU A 254 0.15 -14.80 16.79
N PRO A 255 -0.30 -16.04 17.06
CA PRO A 255 -1.56 -16.29 17.75
C PRO A 255 -1.70 -15.59 19.10
N PHE A 256 -0.58 -15.34 19.80
CA PHE A 256 -0.61 -14.63 21.08
C PHE A 256 -0.83 -13.12 20.94
N PHE A 257 -0.82 -12.54 19.74
CA PHE A 257 -1.19 -11.15 19.54
C PHE A 257 -2.68 -10.93 19.81
N TYR A 258 -3.48 -11.98 19.77
CA TYR A 258 -4.91 -11.91 20.02
C TYR A 258 -5.26 -12.27 21.46
N LYS A 259 -6.34 -11.69 21.97
CA LYS A 259 -6.91 -11.99 23.29
C LYS A 259 -7.61 -13.34 23.31
N THR A 260 -8.18 -13.78 22.19
CA THR A 260 -8.88 -15.06 22.05
C THR A 260 -8.20 -16.01 21.07
N ALA A 261 -8.39 -17.32 21.24
CA ALA A 261 -7.85 -18.36 20.38
C ALA A 261 -8.90 -19.48 20.16
N PRO A 262 -9.42 -19.67 18.93
CA PRO A 262 -9.17 -18.86 17.74
C PRO A 262 -9.79 -17.45 17.85
N SER A 263 -9.06 -16.42 17.40
CA SER A 263 -9.62 -15.08 17.29
C SER A 263 -10.43 -14.94 16.00
N PRO A 264 -11.62 -14.31 16.05
CA PRO A 264 -12.37 -13.99 14.83
C PRO A 264 -11.63 -13.00 13.91
N CYS A 265 -10.57 -12.37 14.42
CA CYS A 265 -9.78 -11.36 13.74
C CYS A 265 -8.40 -11.87 13.30
N ALA A 266 -8.11 -13.15 13.54
CA ALA A 266 -6.90 -13.80 13.05
C ALA A 266 -7.05 -14.17 11.56
N PRO A 267 -5.95 -14.16 10.79
CA PRO A 267 -5.95 -14.67 9.42
C PRO A 267 -6.51 -16.08 9.34
N ALA A 268 -7.48 -16.26 8.44
CA ALA A 268 -8.11 -17.54 8.11
C ALA A 268 -7.88 -17.94 6.64
N GLY A 269 -7.20 -17.09 5.86
CA GLY A 269 -6.82 -17.35 4.48
C GLY A 269 -5.52 -18.16 4.40
N ASN A 270 -5.15 -18.58 3.19
CA ASN A 270 -3.86 -19.23 2.94
C ASN A 270 -2.70 -18.24 2.83
N GLY A 271 -2.97 -16.92 2.85
CA GLY A 271 -1.97 -15.86 2.71
C GLY A 271 -1.37 -15.77 1.32
N ILE A 272 -1.90 -16.50 0.34
CA ILE A 272 -1.35 -16.59 -1.02
C ILE A 272 -2.36 -16.04 -2.03
N ASP A 273 -3.59 -16.53 -2.02
CA ASP A 273 -4.60 -16.20 -3.04
C ASP A 273 -5.49 -15.02 -2.61
N LEU A 274 -6.04 -14.32 -3.60
CA LEU A 274 -7.06 -13.30 -3.34
C LEU A 274 -8.30 -13.93 -2.71
N SER A 275 -8.77 -13.30 -1.63
CA SER A 275 -10.05 -13.63 -1.01
C SER A 275 -11.23 -13.09 -1.81
N GLU A 276 -12.45 -13.54 -1.49
CA GLU A 276 -13.67 -12.96 -2.06
C GLU A 276 -13.84 -11.48 -1.72
N GLY A 277 -13.35 -11.02 -0.56
CA GLY A 277 -13.34 -9.61 -0.20
C GLY A 277 -12.34 -8.80 -1.01
N ASP A 278 -11.13 -9.34 -1.26
CA ASP A 278 -10.14 -8.69 -2.12
C ASP A 278 -10.67 -8.53 -3.55
N VAL A 279 -11.24 -9.59 -4.12
CA VAL A 279 -11.85 -9.59 -5.45
C VAL A 279 -12.97 -8.56 -5.54
N ARG A 280 -13.84 -8.50 -4.53
CA ARG A 280 -14.93 -7.51 -4.48
C ARG A 280 -14.40 -6.10 -4.37
N GLY A 281 -13.41 -5.86 -3.50
CA GLY A 281 -12.75 -4.56 -3.37
C GLY A 281 -12.18 -4.09 -4.71
N LEU A 282 -11.54 -5.00 -5.45
CA LEU A 282 -10.93 -4.70 -6.74
C LEU A 282 -11.99 -4.34 -7.79
N GLN A 283 -13.11 -5.05 -7.80
CA GLN A 283 -14.23 -4.80 -8.72
C GLN A 283 -14.96 -3.49 -8.42
N VAL A 284 -15.05 -3.10 -7.15
CA VAL A 284 -15.64 -1.82 -6.73
C VAL A 284 -14.68 -0.67 -7.03
N LEU A 285 -13.38 -0.84 -6.73
CA LEU A 285 -12.39 0.22 -6.93
C LEU A 285 -12.05 0.42 -8.41
N TYR A 286 -12.05 -0.66 -9.19
CA TYR A 286 -11.72 -0.68 -10.61
C TYR A 286 -12.74 -1.53 -11.39
N PRO A 287 -13.96 -1.03 -11.58
CA PRO A 287 -14.94 -1.69 -12.43
C PRO A 287 -14.46 -1.74 -13.88
N ARG A 288 -14.85 -2.80 -14.61
CA ARG A 288 -14.55 -2.93 -16.05
C ARG A 288 -15.35 -1.97 -16.93
N ALA A 289 -16.48 -1.48 -16.43
CA ALA A 289 -17.27 -0.46 -17.08
C ALA A 289 -16.96 0.90 -16.45
N ALA A 290 -16.86 1.94 -17.28
CA ALA A 290 -16.65 3.30 -16.81
C ALA A 290 -17.78 3.74 -15.87
N GLU A 291 -17.45 4.51 -14.84
CA GLU A 291 -18.41 5.13 -13.92
C GLU A 291 -18.65 6.60 -14.31
N PRO A 292 -19.80 6.94 -14.93
CA PRO A 292 -20.09 8.30 -15.36
C PRO A 292 -20.13 9.32 -14.22
N ASP A 293 -20.48 8.86 -13.00
CA ASP A 293 -20.61 9.70 -11.82
C ASP A 293 -19.24 10.17 -11.30
N LEU A 294 -18.20 9.33 -11.37
CA LEU A 294 -16.84 9.69 -10.96
C LEU A 294 -16.27 10.81 -11.84
N ILE A 295 -16.42 10.69 -13.16
CA ILE A 295 -15.95 11.70 -14.13
C ILE A 295 -16.65 13.04 -13.89
N LYS A 296 -17.95 12.99 -13.58
CA LYS A 296 -18.74 14.18 -13.26
C LYS A 296 -18.28 14.85 -11.96
N GLN A 297 -17.99 14.06 -10.92
CA GLN A 297 -17.44 14.55 -9.66
C GLN A 297 -16.06 15.18 -9.86
N ALA A 298 -15.15 14.49 -10.57
CA ALA A 298 -13.82 14.99 -10.87
C ALA A 298 -13.87 16.32 -11.65
N SER A 299 -14.75 16.42 -12.66
CA SER A 299 -14.97 17.65 -13.42
C SER A 299 -15.47 18.80 -12.54
N THR A 300 -16.37 18.52 -11.60
CA THR A 300 -16.91 19.51 -10.67
C THR A 300 -15.82 20.03 -9.73
N ALA A 301 -15.01 19.14 -9.16
CA ALA A 301 -13.89 19.52 -8.30
C ALA A 301 -12.82 20.32 -9.03
N LEU A 302 -12.49 19.95 -10.28
CA LEU A 302 -11.52 20.68 -11.10
C LEU A 302 -11.98 22.13 -11.34
N ALA A 303 -13.27 22.33 -11.60
CA ALA A 303 -13.86 23.66 -11.74
C ALA A 303 -13.77 24.48 -10.45
N THR A 304 -14.05 23.87 -9.29
CA THR A 304 -13.93 24.51 -7.98
C THR A 304 -12.48 24.91 -7.68
N LEU A 305 -11.52 24.02 -7.95
CA LEU A 305 -10.10 24.29 -7.72
C LEU A 305 -9.56 25.38 -8.64
N SER A 306 -10.10 25.53 -9.84
CA SER A 306 -9.70 26.58 -10.79
C SER A 306 -10.33 27.96 -10.48
N GLY A 307 -11.43 27.99 -9.70
CA GLY A 307 -12.14 29.22 -9.32
C GLY A 307 -11.61 29.95 -8.08
N GLY A 308 -10.74 29.33 -7.29
CA GLY A 308 -10.18 29.91 -6.06
C GLY A 308 -8.97 30.82 -6.31
N LEU A 309 -8.96 32.00 -5.68
CA LEU A 309 -8.00 33.11 -5.80
C LEU A 309 -6.52 32.80 -5.42
N GLU A 310 -6.17 31.56 -5.09
CA GLU A 310 -4.77 31.18 -4.95
C GLU A 310 -4.22 30.74 -6.31
N SER A 311 -3.05 31.21 -6.69
CA SER A 311 -2.34 30.73 -7.87
C SER A 311 -2.08 29.23 -7.73
N ALA A 312 -2.50 28.42 -8.72
CA ALA A 312 -2.17 26.99 -8.81
C ALA A 312 -0.66 26.71 -8.71
N THR A 313 0.18 27.72 -8.95
CA THR A 313 1.64 27.60 -9.00
C THR A 313 2.36 27.60 -7.65
N ALA A 314 1.70 27.87 -6.52
CA ALA A 314 2.41 28.05 -5.23
C ALA A 314 2.46 26.81 -4.33
N ASN A 315 1.58 25.82 -4.51
CA ASN A 315 1.52 24.63 -3.66
C ASN A 315 1.63 23.34 -4.50
N PRO A 316 2.72 22.55 -4.35
CA PRO A 316 2.95 21.34 -5.15
C PRO A 316 1.86 20.27 -4.92
N TYR A 317 1.27 20.19 -3.74
CA TYR A 317 0.16 19.27 -3.46
C TYR A 317 -1.12 19.64 -4.22
N ARG A 318 -1.36 20.94 -4.42
CA ARG A 318 -2.52 21.41 -5.22
C ARG A 318 -2.32 21.16 -6.70
N GLN A 319 -1.10 21.34 -7.21
CA GLN A 319 -0.79 21.00 -8.59
C GLN A 319 -1.00 19.50 -8.84
N ARG A 320 -0.48 18.64 -7.94
CA ARG A 320 -0.69 17.20 -8.02
C ARG A 320 -2.18 16.82 -8.02
N LEU A 321 -2.97 17.47 -7.17
CA LEU A 321 -4.42 17.29 -7.13
C LEU A 321 -5.09 17.62 -8.47
N VAL A 322 -4.71 18.73 -9.09
CA VAL A 322 -5.23 19.13 -10.42
C VAL A 322 -4.85 18.11 -11.50
N ASP A 323 -3.61 17.61 -11.47
CA ASP A 323 -3.13 16.63 -12.45
C ASP A 323 -3.91 15.31 -12.34
N VAL A 324 -4.13 14.80 -11.12
CA VAL A 324 -4.92 13.58 -10.87
C VAL A 324 -6.37 13.75 -11.35
N LEU A 325 -7.01 14.87 -11.02
CA LEU A 325 -8.39 15.14 -11.44
C LEU A 325 -8.52 15.27 -12.95
N SER A 326 -7.54 15.93 -13.60
CA SER A 326 -7.51 16.06 -15.06
C SER A 326 -7.34 14.69 -15.72
N GLY A 327 -6.44 13.86 -15.20
CA GLY A 327 -6.26 12.48 -15.66
C GLY A 327 -7.54 11.66 -15.59
N LEU A 328 -8.29 11.76 -14.47
CA LEU A 328 -9.59 11.09 -14.32
C LEU A 328 -10.62 11.55 -15.36
N VAL A 329 -10.70 12.85 -15.64
CA VAL A 329 -11.65 13.41 -16.62
C VAL A 329 -11.29 12.99 -18.06
N GLU A 330 -10.00 12.93 -18.37
CA GLU A 330 -9.51 12.68 -19.72
C GLU A 330 -9.25 11.19 -20.01
N GLY A 331 -9.40 10.31 -19.00
CA GLY A 331 -9.05 8.90 -19.09
C GLY A 331 -7.54 8.67 -19.26
N ARG A 332 -6.72 9.54 -18.66
CA ARG A 332 -5.25 9.47 -18.69
C ARG A 332 -4.69 9.09 -17.33
N VAL A 333 -3.54 8.42 -17.36
CA VAL A 333 -2.77 8.09 -16.15
C VAL A 333 -1.98 9.33 -15.71
N PRO A 334 -2.12 9.81 -14.47
CA PRO A 334 -1.52 11.05 -13.97
C PRO A 334 -0.10 10.92 -13.38
#